data_AF-A0A1R1PLC0-F1
#
_entry.id   AF-A0A1R1PLC0-F1
#
_cell.length_a   1.000
_cell.length_b   1.000
_cell.length_c   1.000
_cell.angle_alpha   90.00
_cell.angle_beta   90.00
_cell.angle_gamma   90.00
#
_symmetry.space_group_name_H-M   'P 1'
#
loop_
_entity.id
_entity.type
_entity.pdbx_description
1 polymer ?
#
loop_
_entity_poly.entity_id
_entity_poly.type
_entity_poly.pdbx_seq_one_letter_code
_entity_poly.pdbx_strand_id
1 'polypeptide(L)'
;MLGRVVERVERYGKYFYVSFKDTGPKLLLHLGMTGDILIENGEPHFYKAPKIKYGQSWPPKYMKFEFSLSSSEHGKPETRISFCDARRLGSIYLISGDPRTTHPIMNLGYDPLVNPPSVDEFVQLVYSKNTQIKAFLLDQHNIAGIGNWIADVDSDDSYYPKSWLFHYRWDKRISKSKNGAPKVEGNRVEYIKVWCYLNQLLRFAFFT
;
A
#
# COMPACT_ATOMS: atom_id res chain seq x y z
N MET A 1 -23.83 -11.34 -3.48
CA MET A 1 -23.44 -10.47 -2.33
C MET A 1 -24.64 -9.94 -1.55
N LEU A 2 -25.81 -9.76 -2.18
CA LEU A 2 -27.01 -9.26 -1.51
C LEU A 2 -27.38 -10.06 -0.26
N GLY A 3 -27.87 -9.36 0.77
CA GLY A 3 -28.32 -9.95 2.04
C GLY A 3 -27.21 -10.42 2.99
N ARG A 4 -25.93 -10.31 2.59
CA ARG A 4 -24.81 -10.76 3.42
C ARG A 4 -24.39 -9.68 4.41
N VAL A 5 -23.98 -10.12 5.59
CA VAL A 5 -23.55 -9.23 6.68
C VAL A 5 -22.04 -9.06 6.62
N VAL A 6 -21.58 -7.81 6.46
CA VAL A 6 -20.15 -7.47 6.56
C VAL A 6 -19.65 -7.79 7.96
N GLU A 7 -18.54 -8.52 8.04
CA GLU A 7 -17.90 -8.89 9.30
C GLU A 7 -16.69 -7.99 9.59
N ARG A 8 -15.82 -7.82 8.59
CA ARG A 8 -14.54 -7.10 8.75
C ARG A 8 -14.05 -6.57 7.41
N VAL A 9 -13.29 -5.48 7.48
CA VAL A 9 -12.53 -4.93 6.36
C VAL A 9 -11.06 -4.98 6.72
N GLU A 10 -10.25 -5.50 5.81
CA GLU A 10 -8.82 -5.72 6.01
C GLU A 10 -8.01 -5.19 4.83
N ARG A 11 -6.69 -5.09 5.01
CA ARG A 11 -5.75 -4.58 4.01
C ARG A 11 -4.53 -5.49 3.91
N TYR A 12 -4.03 -5.66 2.70
CA TYR A 12 -2.68 -6.18 2.43
C TYR A 12 -2.09 -5.45 1.21
N GLY A 13 -0.91 -4.85 1.38
CA GLY A 13 -0.32 -3.92 0.43
C GLY A 13 -1.27 -2.79 0.04
N LYS A 14 -1.51 -2.64 -1.26
CA LYS A 14 -2.44 -1.64 -1.82
C LYS A 14 -3.84 -2.19 -2.05
N TYR A 15 -4.10 -3.42 -1.58
CA TYR A 15 -5.40 -4.06 -1.65
C TYR A 15 -6.11 -3.98 -0.32
N PHE A 16 -7.42 -3.90 -0.36
CA PHE A 16 -8.28 -4.07 0.80
C PHE A 16 -9.43 -4.99 0.43
N TYR A 17 -9.93 -5.74 1.41
CA TYR A 17 -10.99 -6.71 1.17
C TYR A 17 -12.01 -6.72 2.30
N VAL A 18 -13.24 -7.03 1.92
CA VAL A 18 -14.40 -7.12 2.79
C VAL A 18 -14.75 -8.60 2.97
N SER A 19 -14.72 -9.04 4.21
CA SER A 19 -15.17 -10.36 4.63
C SER A 19 -16.59 -10.26 5.20
N PHE A 20 -17.35 -11.34 5.05
CA PHE A 20 -18.74 -11.45 5.48
C PHE A 20 -18.84 -12.58 6.51
N LYS A 21 -19.88 -12.55 7.35
CA LYS A 21 -20.06 -13.55 8.41
C LYS A 21 -20.23 -14.98 7.92
N ASP A 22 -20.70 -15.16 6.68
CA ASP A 22 -20.82 -16.47 6.05
C ASP A 22 -19.52 -16.86 5.30
N THR A 23 -19.39 -18.14 4.97
CA THR A 23 -18.20 -18.70 4.30
C THR A 23 -18.12 -18.43 2.81
N GLY A 24 -19.01 -17.60 2.26
CA GLY A 24 -19.05 -17.27 0.85
C GLY A 24 -17.88 -16.40 0.38
N PRO A 25 -17.89 -15.97 -0.89
CA PRO A 25 -16.81 -15.21 -1.48
C PRO A 25 -16.58 -13.85 -0.78
N LYS A 26 -15.34 -13.35 -0.78
CA LYS A 26 -14.96 -12.04 -0.24
C LYS A 26 -14.80 -11.03 -1.38
N LEU A 27 -15.05 -9.76 -1.09
CA LEU A 27 -14.86 -8.68 -2.06
C LEU A 27 -13.45 -8.12 -1.88
N LEU A 28 -12.59 -8.22 -2.89
CA LEU A 28 -11.23 -7.71 -2.88
C LEU A 28 -11.11 -6.53 -3.85
N LEU A 29 -10.56 -5.42 -3.40
CA LEU A 29 -10.51 -4.16 -4.15
C LEU A 29 -9.09 -3.59 -4.18
N HIS A 30 -8.77 -2.90 -5.27
CA HIS A 30 -7.56 -2.10 -5.45
C HIS A 30 -7.94 -0.77 -6.09
N LEU A 31 -7.56 0.35 -5.49
CA LEU A 31 -7.95 1.68 -6.00
C LEU A 31 -7.18 2.08 -7.26
N GLY A 32 -6.04 1.47 -7.55
CA GLY A 32 -5.18 1.93 -8.63
C GLY A 32 -4.66 3.36 -8.36
N MET A 33 -4.63 4.20 -9.39
CA MET A 33 -4.09 5.57 -9.27
C MET A 33 -5.16 6.63 -8.93
N THR A 34 -6.39 6.44 -9.41
CA THR A 34 -7.49 7.41 -9.29
C THR A 34 -8.75 6.84 -8.68
N GLY A 35 -8.70 5.59 -8.22
CA GLY A 35 -9.79 4.98 -7.48
C GLY A 35 -10.04 5.73 -6.18
N ASP A 36 -11.31 5.83 -5.84
CA ASP A 36 -11.78 6.47 -4.63
C ASP A 36 -13.03 5.75 -4.10
N ILE A 37 -13.25 5.82 -2.80
CA ILE A 37 -14.44 5.32 -2.13
C ILE A 37 -15.24 6.52 -1.63
N LEU A 38 -16.46 6.66 -2.13
CA LEU A 38 -17.37 7.71 -1.72
C LEU A 38 -18.52 7.10 -0.93
N ILE A 39 -18.86 7.72 0.20
CA ILE A 39 -20.00 7.34 1.03
C ILE A 39 -21.06 8.42 0.86
N GLU A 40 -22.28 8.04 0.50
CA GLU A 40 -23.37 9.00 0.36
C GLU A 40 -23.65 9.66 1.72
N ASN A 41 -23.64 10.99 1.75
CA ASN A 41 -23.78 11.80 2.97
C ASN A 41 -22.72 11.51 4.05
N GLY A 42 -21.60 10.86 3.68
CA GLY A 42 -20.48 10.60 4.58
C GLY A 42 -19.47 11.76 4.61
N GLU A 43 -18.77 11.89 5.72
CA GLU A 43 -17.64 12.82 5.84
C GLU A 43 -16.51 12.44 4.86
N PRO A 44 -15.83 13.43 4.28
CA PRO A 44 -14.72 13.17 3.37
C PRO A 44 -13.53 12.47 4.05
N HIS A 45 -12.87 11.57 3.32
CA HIS A 45 -11.64 10.93 3.82
C HIS A 45 -10.44 11.91 3.81
N PHE A 46 -9.66 11.91 4.90
CA PHE A 46 -8.55 12.83 5.18
C PHE A 46 -7.35 12.78 4.19
N TYR A 47 -7.29 11.80 3.28
CA TYR A 47 -6.08 11.54 2.46
C TYR A 47 -5.98 12.37 1.17
N LYS A 48 -7.10 12.89 0.69
CA LYS A 48 -7.15 13.95 -0.32
C LYS A 48 -8.21 14.91 0.13
N ALA A 49 -7.88 16.20 0.26
CA ALA A 49 -8.90 17.23 0.38
C ALA A 49 -9.94 16.94 -0.72
N PRO A 50 -11.18 16.60 -0.34
CA PRO A 50 -12.14 16.13 -1.31
C PRO A 50 -12.37 17.23 -2.34
N LYS A 51 -12.35 16.86 -3.62
CA LYS A 51 -13.14 17.58 -4.63
C LYS A 51 -14.61 17.14 -4.56
N ILE A 52 -15.08 16.64 -3.41
CA ILE A 52 -16.49 16.39 -3.17
C ILE A 52 -17.07 17.77 -2.88
N LYS A 53 -17.63 18.36 -3.92
CA LYS A 53 -18.49 19.54 -3.75
C LYS A 53 -19.68 19.09 -2.91
N TYR A 54 -20.00 19.81 -1.84
CA TYR A 54 -21.32 19.72 -1.21
C TYR A 54 -22.39 19.74 -2.32
N GLY A 55 -23.28 18.74 -2.35
CA GLY A 55 -24.30 18.59 -3.40
C GLY A 55 -23.88 17.78 -4.64
N GLN A 56 -22.90 16.87 -4.53
CA GLN A 56 -22.65 15.93 -5.62
C GLN A 56 -23.88 15.02 -5.83
N SER A 57 -24.40 14.97 -7.06
CA SER A 57 -25.50 14.08 -7.42
C SER A 57 -25.09 12.61 -7.28
N TRP A 58 -25.97 11.78 -6.72
CA TRP A 58 -25.77 10.33 -6.64
C TRP A 58 -26.49 9.62 -7.81
N PRO A 59 -25.87 8.66 -8.51
CA PRO A 59 -24.53 8.12 -8.29
C PRO A 59 -23.42 9.10 -8.72
N PRO A 60 -22.25 9.05 -8.06
CA PRO A 60 -21.16 9.98 -8.33
C PRO A 60 -20.54 9.78 -9.71
N LYS A 61 -19.92 10.84 -10.24
CA LYS A 61 -19.20 10.77 -11.51
C LYS A 61 -18.08 9.72 -11.42
N TYR A 62 -17.95 8.93 -12.48
CA TYR A 62 -16.97 7.85 -12.60
C TYR A 62 -17.19 6.63 -11.71
N MET A 63 -18.37 6.50 -11.08
CA MET A 63 -18.80 5.27 -10.41
C MET A 63 -18.62 4.05 -11.34
N LYS A 64 -18.13 2.96 -10.74
CA LYS A 64 -17.90 1.66 -11.40
C LYS A 64 -18.63 0.54 -10.68
N PHE A 65 -18.73 0.66 -9.35
CA PHE A 65 -19.39 -0.32 -8.50
C PHE A 65 -19.98 0.40 -7.30
N GLU A 66 -21.17 0.01 -6.89
CA GLU A 66 -21.83 0.50 -5.68
C GLU A 66 -22.34 -0.70 -4.90
N PHE A 67 -22.28 -0.58 -3.59
CA PHE A 67 -22.97 -1.47 -2.69
C PHE A 67 -23.62 -0.64 -1.58
N SER A 68 -24.76 -1.14 -1.13
CA SER A 68 -25.57 -0.49 -0.13
C SER A 68 -25.58 -1.33 1.14
N LEU A 69 -25.43 -0.66 2.28
CA LEU A 69 -25.37 -1.27 3.60
C LEU A 69 -26.60 -0.84 4.40
N SER A 70 -27.47 -1.79 4.69
CA SER A 70 -28.56 -1.59 5.64
C SER A 70 -28.04 -1.72 7.07
N SER A 71 -28.57 -0.89 7.96
CA SER A 71 -28.35 -1.05 9.40
C SER A 71 -29.38 -1.98 10.01
N SER A 72 -29.00 -2.73 11.05
CA SER A 72 -29.95 -3.45 11.90
C SER A 72 -30.66 -2.54 12.90
N GLU A 73 -30.17 -1.31 13.08
CA GLU A 73 -30.79 -0.29 13.92
C GLU A 73 -32.05 0.27 13.23
N HIS A 74 -33.20 0.19 13.92
CA HIS A 74 -34.46 0.71 13.43
C HIS A 74 -34.37 2.21 13.09
N GLY A 75 -34.84 2.58 11.90
CA GLY A 75 -34.94 3.97 11.45
C GLY A 75 -33.65 4.57 10.89
N LYS A 76 -32.53 3.84 10.91
CA LYS A 76 -31.30 4.32 10.29
C LYS A 76 -31.34 4.09 8.77
N PRO A 77 -31.10 5.14 7.96
CA PRO A 77 -31.14 5.00 6.52
C PRO A 77 -30.02 4.08 6.03
N GLU A 78 -30.25 3.51 4.84
CA GLU A 78 -29.24 2.74 4.14
C GLU A 78 -28.05 3.65 3.80
N THR A 79 -26.84 3.10 3.97
CA THR A 79 -25.60 3.78 3.58
C THR A 79 -25.15 3.27 2.23
N ARG A 80 -25.11 4.15 1.21
CA ARG A 80 -24.60 3.82 -0.12
C ARG A 80 -23.11 4.13 -0.24
N ILE A 81 -22.35 3.18 -0.76
CA ILE A 81 -20.90 3.29 -0.93
C ILE A 81 -20.55 3.03 -2.40
N SER A 82 -19.85 3.96 -3.02
CA SER A 82 -19.47 3.90 -4.43
C SER A 82 -17.95 3.84 -4.60
N PHE A 83 -17.49 2.85 -5.36
CA PHE A 83 -16.16 2.78 -5.95
C PHE A 83 -16.15 3.59 -7.25
N CYS A 84 -15.40 4.68 -7.24
CA CYS A 84 -15.23 5.58 -8.38
C CYS A 84 -13.83 5.42 -8.94
N ASP A 85 -13.71 5.36 -10.27
CA ASP A 85 -12.38 5.36 -10.89
C ASP A 85 -12.43 5.97 -12.29
N ALA A 86 -11.87 7.18 -12.40
CA ALA A 86 -11.83 7.95 -13.64
C ALA A 86 -10.94 7.29 -14.71
N ARG A 87 -9.82 6.66 -14.31
CA ARG A 87 -8.84 6.08 -15.23
C ARG A 87 -9.03 4.59 -15.48
N ARG A 88 -9.92 3.94 -14.73
CA ARG A 88 -10.23 2.49 -14.85
C ARG A 88 -8.98 1.62 -14.66
N LEU A 89 -8.18 1.96 -13.65
CA LEU A 89 -6.95 1.25 -13.25
C LEU A 89 -7.11 0.53 -11.91
N GLY A 90 -8.19 0.81 -11.19
CA GLY A 90 -8.60 0.02 -10.05
C GLY A 90 -9.22 -1.31 -10.50
N SER A 91 -9.27 -2.26 -9.57
CA SER A 91 -9.80 -3.59 -9.82
C SER A 91 -10.64 -4.07 -8.65
N ILE A 92 -11.63 -4.89 -8.97
CA ILE A 92 -12.57 -5.49 -8.04
C ILE A 92 -12.64 -6.98 -8.37
N TYR A 93 -12.40 -7.82 -7.37
CA TYR A 93 -12.43 -9.27 -7.48
C TYR A 93 -13.42 -9.84 -6.46
N LEU A 94 -14.03 -10.96 -6.84
CA LEU A 94 -14.80 -11.79 -5.94
C LEU A 94 -14.01 -13.08 -5.71
N ILE A 95 -13.46 -13.25 -4.51
CA ILE A 95 -12.50 -14.30 -4.19
C ILE A 95 -13.12 -15.32 -3.25
N SER A 96 -13.06 -16.60 -3.59
CA SER A 96 -13.41 -17.68 -2.66
C SER A 96 -12.20 -18.03 -1.79
N GLY A 97 -12.41 -18.32 -0.50
CA GLY A 97 -11.31 -18.66 0.42
C GLY A 97 -10.60 -17.46 1.04
N ASP A 98 -9.32 -17.63 1.39
CA ASP A 98 -8.48 -16.56 1.96
C ASP A 98 -7.90 -15.68 0.84
N PRO A 99 -8.15 -14.36 0.85
CA PRO A 99 -7.55 -13.44 -0.11
C PRO A 99 -6.03 -13.45 -0.05
N ARG A 100 -5.41 -13.72 1.11
CA ARG A 100 -3.95 -13.74 1.28
C ARG A 100 -3.25 -14.86 0.53
N THR A 101 -3.95 -15.98 0.31
CA THR A 101 -3.41 -17.14 -0.41
C THR A 101 -3.90 -17.20 -1.86
N THR A 102 -4.55 -16.14 -2.36
CA THR A 102 -5.13 -16.10 -3.70
C THR A 102 -4.59 -14.92 -4.51
N HIS A 103 -4.54 -15.06 -5.83
CA HIS A 103 -4.18 -13.96 -6.72
C HIS A 103 -5.15 -12.78 -6.57
N PRO A 104 -4.68 -11.51 -6.54
CA PRO A 104 -3.28 -11.08 -6.71
C PRO A 104 -2.43 -11.04 -5.43
N ILE A 105 -3.02 -11.12 -4.24
CA ILE A 105 -2.28 -10.89 -2.98
C ILE A 105 -1.20 -11.95 -2.75
N MET A 106 -1.41 -13.20 -3.17
CA MET A 106 -0.43 -14.28 -2.99
C MET A 106 0.95 -13.99 -3.61
N ASN A 107 1.03 -13.08 -4.58
CA ASN A 107 2.27 -12.70 -5.26
C ASN A 107 2.96 -11.50 -4.62
N LEU A 108 2.35 -10.89 -3.59
CA LEU A 108 2.91 -9.72 -2.92
C LEU A 108 3.96 -10.13 -1.91
N GLY A 109 4.95 -9.27 -1.73
CA GLY A 109 5.97 -9.41 -0.70
C GLY A 109 5.44 -9.06 0.70
N TYR A 110 6.36 -8.73 1.59
CA TYR A 110 6.01 -8.35 2.96
C TYR A 110 5.16 -7.08 2.99
N ASP A 111 4.10 -7.07 3.79
CA ASP A 111 3.39 -5.84 4.13
C ASP A 111 3.99 -5.25 5.41
N PRO A 112 4.55 -4.02 5.36
CA PRO A 112 5.24 -3.41 6.49
C PRO A 112 4.38 -3.23 7.75
N LEU A 113 3.05 -3.28 7.63
CA LEU A 113 2.12 -3.08 8.74
C LEU A 113 1.48 -4.38 9.22
N VAL A 114 1.36 -5.39 8.35
CA VAL A 114 0.68 -6.67 8.68
C VAL A 114 1.68 -7.77 9.02
N ASN A 115 2.76 -7.87 8.25
CA ASN A 115 3.82 -8.86 8.40
C ASN A 115 5.15 -8.24 8.01
N PRO A 116 5.70 -7.31 8.81
CA PRO A 116 7.01 -6.76 8.53
C PRO A 116 8.07 -7.87 8.58
N PRO A 117 9.05 -7.88 7.65
CA PRO A 117 10.17 -8.80 7.74
C PRO A 117 10.99 -8.46 8.98
N SER A 118 11.67 -9.46 9.54
CA SER A 118 12.76 -9.18 10.46
C SER A 118 13.84 -8.38 9.73
N VAL A 119 14.69 -7.79 10.54
CA VAL A 119 15.87 -7.07 10.07
C VAL A 119 16.70 -7.89 9.10
N ASP A 120 17.11 -9.08 9.55
CA ASP A 120 18.08 -9.88 8.82
C ASP A 120 17.45 -10.33 7.50
N GLU A 121 16.17 -10.71 7.52
CA GLU A 121 15.40 -11.02 6.31
C GLU A 121 15.35 -9.84 5.35
N PHE A 122 15.10 -8.63 5.83
CA PHE A 122 15.05 -7.44 4.97
C PHE A 122 16.42 -7.12 4.36
N VAL A 123 17.49 -7.19 5.16
CA VAL A 123 18.86 -6.98 4.70
C VAL A 123 19.23 -8.00 3.62
N GLN A 124 18.99 -9.29 3.87
CA GLN A 124 19.23 -10.35 2.89
C GLN A 124 18.40 -10.13 1.61
N LEU A 125 17.13 -9.70 1.74
CA LEU A 125 16.27 -9.39 0.61
C LEU A 125 16.85 -8.25 -0.25
N VAL A 126 17.32 -7.16 0.37
CA VAL A 126 17.94 -6.01 -0.33
C VAL A 126 19.23 -6.42 -1.04
N TYR A 127 20.07 -7.25 -0.41
CA TYR A 127 21.31 -7.75 -1.00
C TYR A 127 21.09 -8.76 -2.12
N SER A 128 19.97 -9.52 -2.08
CA SER A 128 19.62 -10.49 -3.13
C SER A 128 19.27 -9.85 -4.48
N LYS A 129 19.00 -8.54 -4.51
CA LYS A 129 18.58 -7.82 -5.72
C LYS A 129 19.63 -6.79 -6.12
N ASN A 130 20.06 -6.82 -7.38
CA ASN A 130 20.93 -5.81 -7.96
C ASN A 130 20.14 -4.69 -8.66
N THR A 131 19.25 -4.02 -7.92
CA THR A 131 18.38 -2.93 -8.41
C THR A 131 18.55 -1.67 -7.58
N GLN A 132 18.11 -0.53 -8.12
CA GLN A 132 18.08 0.72 -7.34
C GLN A 132 17.15 0.58 -6.13
N ILE A 133 17.50 1.19 -4.99
CA ILE A 133 16.69 1.04 -3.76
C ILE A 133 15.27 1.57 -3.98
N LYS A 134 15.10 2.73 -4.64
CA LYS A 134 13.77 3.23 -4.96
C LYS A 134 12.97 2.24 -5.82
N ALA A 135 13.60 1.63 -6.83
CA ALA A 135 12.95 0.61 -7.66
C ALA A 135 12.62 -0.66 -6.87
N PHE A 136 13.51 -1.09 -5.98
CA PHE A 136 13.31 -2.21 -5.07
C PHE A 136 12.11 -1.98 -4.13
N LEU A 137 12.02 -0.80 -3.52
CA LEU A 137 10.92 -0.41 -2.62
C LEU A 137 9.57 -0.29 -3.35
N LEU A 138 9.58 0.13 -4.61
CA LEU A 138 8.35 0.24 -5.42
C LEU A 138 7.85 -1.10 -5.97
N ASP A 139 8.70 -2.12 -5.99
CA ASP A 139 8.33 -3.46 -6.43
C ASP A 139 7.52 -4.19 -5.37
N GLN A 140 6.24 -4.43 -5.70
CA GLN A 140 5.26 -5.00 -4.77
C GLN A 140 5.53 -6.47 -4.44
N HIS A 141 6.41 -7.17 -5.18
CA HIS A 141 6.85 -8.52 -4.84
C HIS A 141 7.90 -8.53 -3.71
N ASN A 142 8.61 -7.42 -3.50
CA ASN A 142 9.56 -7.31 -2.40
C ASN A 142 8.85 -6.76 -1.16
N ILE A 143 8.26 -5.56 -1.28
CA ILE A 143 7.54 -4.88 -0.21
C ILE A 143 6.21 -4.34 -0.75
N ALA A 144 5.11 -4.88 -0.21
CA ALA A 144 3.77 -4.50 -0.62
C ALA A 144 3.34 -3.19 0.05
N GLY A 145 2.63 -2.32 -0.68
CA GLY A 145 2.05 -1.10 -0.09
C GLY A 145 2.87 0.17 -0.33
N ILE A 146 4.19 0.09 -0.49
CA ILE A 146 5.04 1.26 -0.73
C ILE A 146 4.76 1.85 -2.12
N GLY A 147 4.41 3.13 -2.18
CA GLY A 147 4.18 3.90 -3.40
C GLY A 147 5.22 5.01 -3.58
N ASN A 148 5.15 5.72 -4.71
CA ASN A 148 6.12 6.78 -5.06
C ASN A 148 6.33 7.78 -3.91
N TRP A 149 5.24 8.30 -3.35
CA TRP A 149 5.34 9.30 -2.29
C TRP A 149 6.01 8.76 -1.02
N ILE A 150 5.64 7.56 -0.55
CA ILE A 150 6.26 6.94 0.63
C ILE A 150 7.75 6.67 0.37
N ALA A 151 8.11 6.22 -0.83
CA ALA A 151 9.51 6.02 -1.19
C ALA A 151 10.30 7.33 -1.25
N ASP A 152 9.65 8.47 -1.51
CA ASP A 152 10.30 9.77 -1.70
C ASP A 152 10.42 10.59 -0.41
N VAL A 153 9.49 10.43 0.55
CA VAL A 153 9.42 11.24 1.79
C VAL A 153 10.68 11.10 2.68
N ASP A 154 11.42 10.00 2.59
CA ASP A 154 12.67 9.78 3.36
C ASP A 154 13.93 9.66 2.48
N SER A 155 13.86 10.19 1.27
CA SER A 155 14.91 10.06 0.27
C SER A 155 16.07 11.05 0.38
N ASP A 156 16.03 11.96 1.36
CA ASP A 156 17.07 12.99 1.54
C ASP A 156 18.39 12.34 1.98
N ASP A 157 19.26 12.15 0.99
CA ASP A 157 20.55 11.50 1.18
C ASP A 157 21.49 12.32 2.06
N SER A 158 21.26 13.62 2.21
CA SER A 158 22.15 14.52 2.95
C SER A 158 22.29 14.16 4.44
N TYR A 159 21.32 13.42 4.99
CA TYR A 159 21.35 12.91 6.37
C TYR A 159 22.20 11.64 6.56
N TYR A 160 22.76 11.05 5.50
CA TYR A 160 23.44 9.76 5.55
C TYR A 160 24.93 9.87 5.15
N PRO A 161 25.82 9.01 5.71
CA PRO A 161 27.23 8.99 5.33
C PRO A 161 27.44 8.58 3.87
N LYS A 162 28.29 9.32 3.14
CA LYS A 162 28.54 9.11 1.69
C LYS A 162 29.06 7.72 1.31
N SER A 163 29.62 6.96 2.25
CA SER A 163 30.07 5.58 2.07
C SER A 163 28.94 4.55 2.04
N TRP A 164 27.71 4.94 2.40
CA TRP A 164 26.60 4.02 2.52
C TRP A 164 26.04 3.55 1.18
N LEU A 165 25.58 2.29 1.17
CA LEU A 165 24.94 1.66 0.01
C LEU A 165 23.78 2.50 -0.56
N PHE A 166 23.10 3.25 0.30
CA PHE A 166 22.05 4.20 -0.06
C PHE A 166 22.49 5.15 -1.18
N HIS A 167 23.63 5.84 -1.04
CA HIS A 167 24.08 6.81 -2.05
C HIS A 167 24.39 6.18 -3.41
N TYR A 168 24.82 4.92 -3.44
CA TYR A 168 25.18 4.24 -4.68
C TYR A 168 23.99 3.65 -5.42
N ARG A 169 22.98 3.19 -4.69
CA ARG A 169 21.80 2.52 -5.26
C ARG A 169 20.55 3.42 -5.30
N TRP A 170 20.57 4.63 -4.76
CA TRP A 170 19.40 5.52 -4.75
C TRP A 170 19.26 6.38 -6.03
N ASP A 171 20.36 6.88 -6.62
CA ASP A 171 20.33 7.77 -7.79
C ASP A 171 21.08 7.21 -9.03
N LYS A 172 20.53 7.45 -10.23
CA LYS A 172 21.18 7.15 -11.53
C LYS A 172 22.44 7.99 -11.78
N ARG A 173 22.59 9.14 -11.10
CA ARG A 173 23.73 10.06 -11.35
C ARG A 173 25.06 9.50 -10.85
N ILE A 174 25.07 8.71 -9.78
CA ILE A 174 26.30 8.16 -9.18
C ILE A 174 26.74 6.86 -9.90
N SER A 175 25.80 6.11 -10.50
CA SER A 175 26.10 4.87 -11.22
C SER A 175 26.89 5.04 -12.54
N LYS A 176 27.25 6.28 -12.93
CA LYS A 176 28.11 6.58 -14.09
C LYS A 176 29.60 6.78 -13.74
N SER A 177 30.02 6.48 -12.51
CA SER A 177 31.44 6.42 -12.18
C SER A 177 32.14 5.35 -13.02
N LYS A 178 33.21 5.73 -13.74
CA LYS A 178 34.00 4.87 -14.65
C LYS A 178 34.67 3.66 -13.95
N ASN A 179 34.61 3.57 -12.62
CA ASN A 179 35.34 2.59 -11.82
C ASN A 179 34.45 1.49 -11.20
N GLY A 180 33.21 1.34 -11.66
CA GLY A 180 32.25 0.39 -11.06
C GLY A 180 31.68 0.89 -9.73
N ALA A 181 30.70 0.16 -9.18
CA ALA A 181 30.22 0.43 -7.82
C ALA A 181 31.43 0.28 -6.88
N PRO A 182 31.70 1.26 -5.99
CA PRO A 182 32.79 1.10 -5.04
C PRO A 182 32.54 -0.17 -4.24
N LYS A 183 33.60 -0.98 -4.05
CA LYS A 183 33.61 -1.93 -2.95
C LYS A 183 33.46 -1.09 -1.70
N VAL A 184 32.25 -1.02 -1.19
CA VAL A 184 31.99 -0.51 0.15
C VAL A 184 32.84 -1.40 1.04
N GLU A 185 33.86 -0.82 1.69
CA GLU A 185 34.61 -1.50 2.74
C GLU A 185 33.58 -2.23 3.60
N GLY A 186 33.77 -3.54 3.81
CA GLY A 186 32.77 -4.51 4.25
C GLY A 186 32.13 -4.28 5.64
N ASN A 187 32.10 -3.04 6.09
CA ASN A 187 31.32 -2.56 7.21
C ASN A 187 29.83 -2.74 6.90
N ARG A 188 29.12 -3.36 7.83
CA ARG A 188 27.69 -3.68 7.74
C ARG A 188 26.87 -2.40 7.61
N VAL A 189 25.75 -2.47 6.90
CA VAL A 189 24.76 -1.38 6.86
C VAL A 189 24.07 -1.30 8.23
N GLU A 190 24.22 -0.16 8.92
CA GLU A 190 23.80 0.02 10.33
C GLU A 190 22.38 0.62 10.51
N TYR A 191 21.77 1.25 9.50
CA TYR A 191 20.33 1.54 9.51
C TYR A 191 19.78 1.89 8.13
N ILE A 192 18.49 1.62 7.91
CA ILE A 192 17.68 2.27 6.87
C ILE A 192 16.40 2.72 7.56
N LYS A 193 16.15 4.03 7.63
CA LYS A 193 14.86 4.55 8.12
C LYS A 193 13.88 4.62 6.95
N VAL A 194 12.75 3.94 7.10
CA VAL A 194 11.59 4.12 6.23
C VAL A 194 10.40 4.45 7.13
N TRP A 195 9.97 5.71 7.09
CA TRP A 195 8.85 6.20 7.86
C TRP A 195 7.54 5.90 7.11
N CYS A 196 6.58 5.30 7.79
CA CYS A 196 5.25 5.05 7.25
C CYS A 196 4.20 5.73 8.14
N TYR A 197 3.24 6.42 7.50
CA TYR A 197 2.37 7.46 8.08
C TYR A 197 1.33 7.00 9.12
N LEU A 198 1.45 5.78 9.66
CA LEU A 198 0.44 5.17 10.54
C LEU A 198 0.82 5.18 12.03
N ASN A 199 1.77 6.02 12.47
CA ASN A 199 2.32 5.99 13.84
C ASN A 199 2.92 4.63 14.26
N GLN A 200 3.03 3.67 13.34
CA GLN A 200 3.90 2.51 13.47
C GLN A 200 5.24 2.85 12.85
N LEU A 201 6.16 3.22 13.73
CA LEU A 201 7.57 3.38 13.42
C LEU A 201 8.14 2.01 13.05
N LEU A 202 8.37 1.74 11.77
CA LEU A 202 9.39 0.77 11.36
C LEU A 202 10.76 1.39 11.67
N ARG A 203 11.14 1.30 12.95
CA ARG A 203 12.50 1.61 13.43
C ARG A 203 13.36 0.39 13.20
N PHE A 204 14.06 0.36 12.07
CA PHE A 204 15.23 -0.51 11.95
C PHE A 204 16.39 0.19 12.68
N ALA A 205 16.74 -0.30 13.87
CA ALA A 205 17.88 0.15 14.65
C ALA A 205 18.91 -0.99 14.70
N PHE A 206 20.16 -0.73 14.30
CA PHE A 206 21.27 -1.65 14.55
C PHE A 206 22.30 -1.01 15.48
N PHE A 207 22.63 -1.77 16.52
CA PHE A 207 23.87 -1.70 17.26
C PHE A 207 24.59 -3.03 17.05
N THR A 208 25.83 -2.97 16.58
CA THR A 208 27.04 -3.50 17.23
C THR A 208 28.24 -3.02 16.45
#